data_AF-A0A1L6KWP0-F1
#
_entry.id   AF-A0A1L6KWP0-F1
#
_cell.length_a   1.000
_cell.length_b   1.000
_cell.length_c   1.000
_cell.angle_alpha   90.00
_cell.angle_beta   90.00
_cell.angle_gamma   90.00
#
_symmetry.space_group_name_H-M   'P 1'
#
loop_
_entity.id
_entity.type
_entity.pdbx_description
1 polymer ?
#
loop_
_entity_poly.entity_id
_entity_poly.type
_entity_poly.pdbx_seq_one_letter_code
_entity_poly.pdbx_strand_id
1 'polypeptide(L)'
;LVGPVEDYMANLVVAQLLFLEAENPDKDIHLYINSPGGSVTAGMSIYDTMQFIKPDVSTICIGQACSMGALLLAGGAAGKRYCLPH
;
A
#
# COMPACT_ATOMS: atom_id res chain seq x y z
N LEU A 1 -1.78 5.25 -3.99
CA LEU A 1 -0.35 5.31 -4.38
C LEU A 1 -0.24 5.36 -5.89
N VAL A 2 0.14 6.52 -6.45
CA VAL A 2 0.24 6.73 -7.91
C VAL A 2 1.59 7.37 -8.24
N GLY A 3 2.33 6.81 -9.19
CA GLY A 3 3.67 7.27 -9.57
C GLY A 3 4.80 6.53 -8.85
N PRO A 4 6.06 7.00 -8.97
CA PRO A 4 7.21 6.36 -8.35
C PRO A 4 7.10 6.28 -6.83
N VAL A 5 7.59 5.20 -6.24
CA VAL A 5 7.73 5.08 -4.78
C VAL A 5 8.98 5.85 -4.34
N GLU A 6 8.76 6.91 -3.57
CA GLU A 6 9.82 7.78 -3.04
C GLU A 6 9.47 8.25 -1.62
N ASP A 7 10.43 8.81 -0.90
CA ASP A 7 10.35 9.03 0.54
C ASP A 7 9.19 9.93 0.96
N TYR A 8 8.88 10.98 0.19
CA TYR A 8 7.79 11.90 0.51
C TYR A 8 6.42 11.22 0.34
N MET A 9 6.18 10.58 -0.80
CA MET A 9 5.00 9.74 -1.05
C MET A 9 4.84 8.68 0.03
N ALA A 10 5.92 7.96 0.38
CA ALA A 10 5.88 6.93 1.39
C ALA A 10 5.48 7.47 2.76
N ASN A 11 6.06 8.61 3.17
CA ASN A 11 5.69 9.28 4.42
C ASN A 11 4.20 9.68 4.44
N LEU A 12 3.66 10.18 3.32
CA LEU A 12 2.23 10.51 3.23
C LEU A 12 1.34 9.27 3.33
N VAL A 13 1.71 8.18 2.66
CA VAL A 13 0.95 6.91 2.73
C VAL A 13 0.99 6.33 4.14
N VAL A 14 2.16 6.29 4.78
CA VAL A 14 2.32 5.83 6.18
C VAL A 14 1.47 6.67 7.13
N ALA A 15 1.50 8.00 7.02
CA ALA A 15 0.68 8.88 7.84
C ALA A 15 -0.83 8.60 7.67
N GLN A 16 -1.29 8.34 6.44
CA GLN A 16 -2.68 7.99 6.16
C GLN A 16 -3.07 6.62 6.74
N LEU A 17 -2.18 5.63 6.68
CA LEU A 17 -2.41 4.31 7.26
C LEU A 17 -2.58 4.40 8.79
N LEU A 18 -1.67 5.09 9.46
CA LEU A 18 -1.72 5.31 10.92
C LEU A 18 -2.94 6.13 11.34
N PHE A 19 -3.32 7.13 10.54
CA PHE A 19 -4.53 7.91 10.77
C PHE A 19 -5.79 7.04 10.70
N LEU A 20 -5.93 6.21 9.66
CA LEU A 20 -7.08 5.32 9.50
C LEU A 20 -7.16 4.25 10.59
N GLU A 21 -6.02 3.72 11.03
CA GLU A 21 -5.94 2.84 12.20
C GLU A 21 -6.48 3.53 13.45
N ALA A 22 -6.07 4.78 13.70
CA ALA A 22 -6.52 5.54 14.86
C ALA A 22 -8.01 5.90 14.81
N GLU A 23 -8.57 6.16 13.62
CA GLU A 23 -10.00 6.47 13.46
C GLU A 23 -10.92 5.26 13.64
N ASN A 24 -10.61 4.13 13.00
CA ASN A 24 -11.39 2.91 13.13
C ASN A 24 -10.53 1.66 12.85
N PRO A 25 -9.99 1.03 13.89
CA PRO A 25 -9.05 -0.08 13.74
C PRO A 25 -9.71 -1.41 13.31
N ASP A 26 -11.04 -1.47 13.23
CA ASP A 26 -11.80 -2.65 12.79
C ASP A 26 -12.23 -2.58 11.32
N LYS A 27 -11.99 -1.45 10.64
CA LYS A 27 -12.40 -1.21 9.27
C LYS A 27 -11.24 -1.40 8.30
N ASP A 28 -11.44 -2.25 7.30
CA ASP A 28 -10.48 -2.45 6.20
C ASP A 28 -10.03 -1.12 5.55
N ILE A 29 -8.75 -1.09 5.17
CA ILE A 29 -8.14 0.00 4.40
C ILE A 29 -7.96 -0.44 2.96
N HIS A 30 -8.36 0.40 2.00
CA HIS A 30 -8.19 0.13 0.57
C HIS A 30 -7.03 0.95 -0.01
N LEU A 31 -5.95 0.27 -0.40
CA LEU A 31 -4.77 0.85 -1.03
C LEU A 31 -4.79 0.60 -2.55
N TYR A 32 -5.09 1.65 -3.31
CA TYR A 32 -5.02 1.63 -4.78
C TYR A 32 -3.59 1.91 -5.25
N ILE A 33 -3.09 1.09 -6.17
CA ILE A 33 -1.69 1.10 -6.62
C ILE A 33 -1.62 1.27 -8.14
N ASN A 34 -0.97 2.35 -8.58
CA ASN A 34 -0.56 2.59 -9.97
C ASN A 34 0.90 3.07 -9.98
N SER A 35 1.87 2.16 -9.95
CA SER A 35 3.27 2.52 -9.74
C SER A 35 4.24 1.69 -10.57
N PRO A 36 5.25 2.33 -11.19
CA PRO A 36 6.38 1.63 -11.81
C PRO A 36 7.38 1.08 -10.76
N GLY A 37 7.13 1.29 -9.46
CA GLY A 37 8.04 0.98 -8.37
C GLY A 37 8.89 2.18 -7.97
N GLY A 38 10.03 1.94 -7.31
CA GLY A 38 10.90 3.01 -6.85
C GLY A 38 11.84 2.57 -5.74
N SER A 39 12.09 3.47 -4.78
CA SER A 39 12.98 3.25 -3.65
C SER A 39 12.53 2.05 -2.81
N VAL A 40 13.46 1.12 -2.57
CA VAL A 40 13.22 -0.08 -1.75
C VAL A 40 12.93 0.30 -0.31
N THR A 41 13.72 1.20 0.28
CA THR A 41 13.54 1.62 1.68
C THR A 41 12.22 2.37 1.90
N ALA A 42 11.84 3.24 0.96
CA ALA A 42 10.55 3.91 0.98
C ALA A 42 9.38 2.93 0.83
N GLY A 43 9.51 1.92 -0.03
CA GLY A 43 8.48 0.89 -0.15
C GLY A 43 8.40 -0.01 1.09
N MET A 44 9.53 -0.31 1.74
CA MET A 44 9.54 -1.10 2.97
C MET A 44 8.88 -0.36 4.14
N SER A 45 8.99 0.96 4.24
CA SER A 45 8.29 1.70 5.30
C SER A 45 6.76 1.61 5.16
N ILE A 46 6.25 1.67 3.92
CA ILE A 46 4.83 1.43 3.64
C ILE A 46 4.46 -0.01 3.99
N TYR A 47 5.25 -0.98 3.50
CA TYR A 47 4.99 -2.40 3.72
C TYR A 47 4.94 -2.77 5.21
N ASP A 48 5.96 -2.37 5.97
CA ASP A 48 6.02 -2.67 7.41
C ASP A 48 4.87 -2.00 8.16
N THR A 49 4.47 -0.79 7.75
CA THR A 49 3.27 -0.13 8.31
C THR A 49 2.01 -0.92 8.01
N MET A 50 1.84 -1.43 6.77
CA MET A 50 0.71 -2.30 6.41
C MET A 50 0.65 -3.57 7.26
N GLN A 51 1.80 -4.11 7.69
CA GLN A 51 1.85 -5.30 8.57
C GLN A 51 1.68 -4.96 10.05
N PHE A 52 2.01 -3.73 10.44
CA PHE A 52 1.97 -3.28 11.83
C PHE A 52 0.55 -2.94 12.30
N ILE A 53 -0.22 -2.23 11.45
CA ILE A 53 -1.53 -1.73 11.82
C ILE A 53 -2.56 -2.85 11.97
N LYS A 54 -3.53 -2.67 12.87
CA LYS A 54 -4.60 -3.68 13.08
C LYS A 54 -5.53 -3.91 11.86
N PRO A 55 -5.96 -2.88 11.10
CA PRO A 55 -6.82 -3.07 9.93
C PRO A 55 -6.19 -3.94 8.85
N ASP A 56 -7.01 -4.79 8.22
CA ASP A 56 -6.60 -5.46 6.98
C ASP A 56 -6.42 -4.42 5.87
N VAL A 57 -5.25 -4.44 5.22
CA VAL A 57 -4.99 -3.61 4.04
C VAL A 57 -5.35 -4.39 2.77
N SER A 58 -6.46 -4.03 2.14
CA SER A 58 -6.83 -4.52 0.80
C SER A 58 -6.08 -3.74 -0.27
N THR A 59 -5.44 -4.44 -1.19
CA THR A 59 -4.63 -3.84 -2.26
C THR A 59 -5.28 -4.04 -3.62
N ILE A 60 -5.27 -2.99 -4.45
CA ILE A 60 -5.91 -3.00 -5.76
C ILE A 60 -4.96 -2.38 -6.79
N CYS A 61 -4.47 -3.19 -7.72
CA CYS A 61 -3.70 -2.71 -8.85
C CYS A 61 -4.62 -2.04 -9.88
N ILE A 62 -4.35 -0.76 -10.17
CA ILE A 62 -5.04 0.05 -11.17
C ILE A 62 -4.01 0.55 -12.20
N GLY A 63 -3.91 -0.13 -13.35
CA GLY A 63 -2.88 0.15 -14.36
C GLY A 63 -1.64 -0.72 -14.15
N GLN A 64 -0.67 -0.29 -13.35
CA GLN A 64 0.56 -1.06 -13.12
C GLN A 64 0.94 -1.16 -11.65
N ALA A 65 1.56 -2.28 -11.29
CA ALA A 65 2.25 -2.47 -10.02
C ALA A 65 3.56 -3.21 -10.31
N CYS A 66 4.64 -2.45 -10.54
CA CYS A 66 5.96 -2.98 -10.89
C CYS A 66 6.94 -2.81 -9.74
N SER A 67 7.92 -3.72 -9.61
CA SER A 67 8.98 -3.67 -8.59
C SER A 67 8.40 -3.45 -7.18
N MET A 68 8.75 -2.38 -6.46
CA MET A 68 8.17 -2.08 -5.14
C MET A 68 6.65 -1.91 -5.16
N GLY A 69 6.06 -1.45 -6.27
CA GLY A 69 4.60 -1.45 -6.43
C GLY A 69 4.02 -2.87 -6.41
N ALA A 70 4.69 -3.83 -7.03
CA ALA A 70 4.30 -5.25 -7.02
C ALA A 70 4.41 -5.87 -5.63
N LEU A 71 5.48 -5.54 -4.90
CA LEU A 71 5.67 -5.97 -3.51
C LEU A 71 4.55 -5.45 -2.62
N LEU A 72 4.24 -4.16 -2.72
CA LEU A 72 3.15 -3.55 -1.95
C LEU A 72 1.79 -4.15 -2.30
N LEU A 73 1.54 -4.43 -3.58
CA LEU A 73 0.34 -5.17 -4.00
C LEU A 73 0.26 -6.54 -3.34
N ALA A 74 1.36 -7.31 -3.39
CA ALA A 74 1.44 -8.65 -2.81
C ALA A 74 1.33 -8.66 -1.28
N GLY A 75 1.75 -7.58 -0.62
CA GLY A 75 1.74 -7.38 0.83
C GLY A 75 0.38 -7.04 1.44
N GLY A 76 -0.66 -6.86 0.63
CA GLY A 76 -2.03 -6.74 1.13
C GLY A 76 -2.54 -8.03 1.80
N ALA A 77 -3.60 -7.91 2.59
CA ALA A 77 -4.21 -9.02 3.32
C ALA A 77 -4.60 -10.18 2.40
N ALA A 78 -4.39 -11.42 2.85
CA ALA A 78 -4.69 -12.62 2.07
C ALA A 78 -6.17 -12.66 1.65
N GLY A 79 -6.43 -12.95 0.38
CA GLY A 79 -7.79 -12.93 -0.19
C GLY A 79 -8.35 -11.54 -0.50
N LYS A 80 -7.63 -10.45 -0.15
CA LYS A 80 -8.04 -9.06 -0.39
C LYS A 80 -7.10 -8.30 -1.34
N ARG A 81 -6.43 -9.03 -2.23
CA ARG A 81 -5.48 -8.51 -3.24
C ARG A 81 -6.10 -8.66 -4.62
N TYR A 82 -6.31 -7.54 -5.30
CA TYR A 82 -7.05 -7.50 -6.56
C TYR A 82 -6.25 -6.75 -7.63
N CYS A 83 -6.59 -7.00 -8.89
CA CYS A 83 -6.14 -6.21 -10.02
C CYS A 83 -7.30 -5.95 -10.97
N LEU A 84 -7.26 -4.82 -11.65
CA LEU A 84 -8.10 -4.63 -12.84
C LEU A 84 -7.60 -5.54 -13.98
N PRO A 85 -8.45 -5.85 -14.98
CA PRO A 85 -8.13 -6.83 -16.03
C PRO A 85 -7.00 -6.45 -17.00
N HIS A 86 -6.56 -5.19 -16.99
CA HIS A 86 -5.63 -4.62 -17.98
C HIS A 86 -4.55 -3.80 -17.29
#